data_AF-A0A669BJ23-F1
#
_entry.id   AF-A0A669BJ23-F1
#
_cell.length_a   1.000
_cell.length_b   1.000
_cell.length_c   1.000
_cell.angle_alpha   90.00
_cell.angle_beta   90.00
_cell.angle_gamma   90.00
#
_symmetry.space_group_name_H-M   'P 1'
#
loop_
_entity.id
_entity.type
_entity.pdbx_description
1 polymer ?
#
loop_
_entity_poly.entity_id
_entity_poly.type
_entity_poly.pdbx_seq_one_letter_code
_entity_poly.pdbx_strand_id
1 'polypeptide(L)'
;MSVKILSITLLLLSLCVSCHSSEDSTGPGIKPPCCVGVTTSDMSAAVVGETYREQAARPPCVKAVIFNTGHGKQLCADPNAQWVKDRKLHRYTHILKVFAQMN
;
A
#
# COMPACT_ATOMS: atom_id res chain seq x y z
N MET A 1 -30.10 26.24 -11.22
CA MET A 1 -29.07 25.39 -10.59
C MET A 1 -28.35 26.24 -9.57
N SER A 2 -28.37 25.86 -8.28
CA SER A 2 -27.85 26.70 -7.19
C SER A 2 -26.32 26.74 -7.24
N VAL A 3 -25.71 27.91 -7.05
CA VAL A 3 -24.24 28.09 -6.94
C VAL A 3 -23.61 27.15 -5.90
N LYS A 4 -24.41 26.72 -4.91
CA LYS A 4 -24.04 25.71 -3.90
C LYS A 4 -23.82 24.33 -4.53
N ILE A 5 -24.66 23.94 -5.49
CA ILE A 5 -24.56 22.66 -6.20
C ILE A 5 -23.31 22.66 -7.08
N LEU A 6 -23.07 23.78 -7.80
CA LEU A 6 -21.88 23.96 -8.63
C LEU A 6 -20.57 23.91 -7.80
N SER A 7 -20.58 24.53 -6.62
CA SER A 7 -19.44 24.51 -5.70
C SER A 7 -19.14 23.10 -5.17
N ILE A 8 -20.16 22.35 -4.74
CA ILE A 8 -20.01 20.97 -4.26
C ILE A 8 -19.51 20.05 -5.37
N THR A 9 -20.03 20.18 -6.59
CA THR A 9 -19.56 19.39 -7.73
C THR A 9 -18.09 19.67 -8.06
N LEU A 10 -17.67 20.93 -7.97
CA LEU A 10 -16.29 21.33 -8.26
C LEU A 10 -15.31 20.81 -7.20
N LEU A 11 -15.71 20.84 -5.91
CA LEU A 11 -14.96 20.25 -4.81
C LEU A 11 -14.77 18.74 -4.97
N LEU A 12 -15.82 18.01 -5.34
CA LEU A 12 -15.76 16.57 -5.60
C LEU A 12 -14.84 16.24 -6.79
N LEU A 13 -14.93 17.00 -7.89
CA LEU A 13 -14.06 16.84 -9.06
C LEU A 13 -12.58 17.08 -8.73
N SER A 14 -12.26 18.09 -7.90
CA SER A 14 -10.89 18.38 -7.45
C SER A 14 -10.26 17.25 -6.63
N LEU A 15 -11.06 16.64 -5.74
CA LEU A 15 -10.65 15.47 -4.94
C LEU A 15 -10.39 14.24 -5.83
N CYS A 16 -11.21 14.02 -6.87
CA CYS A 16 -11.04 12.91 -7.81
C CYS A 16 -9.75 13.04 -8.64
N VAL A 17 -9.38 14.26 -9.06
CA VAL A 17 -8.14 14.52 -9.82
C VAL A 17 -6.91 14.25 -8.95
N SER A 18 -7.00 14.48 -7.64
CA SER A 18 -5.90 14.24 -6.68
C SER A 18 -5.64 12.74 -6.41
N CYS A 19 -6.59 11.86 -6.76
CA CYS A 19 -6.45 10.40 -6.62
C CYS A 19 -5.72 9.73 -7.79
N HIS A 20 -5.40 10.47 -8.87
CA HIS A 20 -4.60 9.97 -9.98
C HIS A 20 -3.13 10.34 -9.78
N SER A 21 -2.47 9.65 -8.85
CA SER A 21 -1.01 9.50 -8.80
C SER A 21 -0.79 8.05 -8.40
N SER A 22 -0.25 7.17 -9.24
CA SER A 22 0.95 7.36 -10.06
C SER A 22 0.88 6.50 -11.32
N GLU A 23 1.23 7.08 -12.47
CA GLU A 23 1.72 6.29 -13.58
C GLU A 23 3.03 5.63 -13.16
N ASP A 24 3.08 4.31 -13.34
CA ASP A 24 4.29 3.49 -13.28
C ASP A 24 5.32 4.11 -14.22
N SER A 25 6.23 4.91 -13.66
CA SER A 25 7.33 5.53 -14.40
C SER A 25 8.37 4.47 -14.72
N THR A 26 7.99 3.47 -15.50
CA THR A 26 8.93 2.50 -16.07
C THR A 26 9.56 3.15 -17.30
N GLY A 27 10.64 3.90 -17.04
CA GLY A 27 11.70 4.07 -18.02
C GLY A 27 12.22 2.71 -18.48
N PRO A 28 13.12 2.64 -19.48
CA PRO A 28 13.47 1.40 -20.17
C PRO A 28 13.85 0.24 -19.22
N GLY A 29 12.88 -0.65 -18.97
CA GLY A 29 13.06 -2.09 -18.91
C GLY A 29 13.82 -2.72 -17.74
N ILE A 30 13.96 -2.10 -16.56
CA ILE A 30 14.37 -2.86 -15.35
C ILE A 30 13.14 -3.12 -14.50
N LYS A 31 12.45 -4.25 -14.76
CA LYS A 31 11.44 -4.73 -13.82
C LYS A 31 12.16 -4.93 -12.47
N PRO A 32 11.71 -4.28 -11.37
CA PRO A 32 12.30 -4.53 -10.08
C PRO A 32 12.22 -6.04 -9.78
N PRO A 33 13.26 -6.63 -9.17
CA PRO A 33 13.26 -8.04 -8.84
C PRO A 33 12.02 -8.39 -8.02
N CYS A 34 11.34 -9.47 -8.39
CA CYS A 34 10.16 -9.96 -7.67
C CYS A 34 10.56 -10.90 -6.54
N CYS A 35 9.69 -11.07 -5.55
CA CYS A 35 9.90 -12.09 -4.51
C CYS A 35 9.81 -13.48 -5.13
N VAL A 36 10.91 -14.26 -5.04
CA VAL A 36 10.96 -15.69 -5.38
C VAL A 36 10.73 -16.59 -4.16
N GLY A 37 10.77 -16.00 -2.96
CA GLY A 37 10.48 -16.64 -1.69
C GLY A 37 9.90 -15.64 -0.69
N VAL A 38 9.35 -16.15 0.40
CA VAL A 38 8.70 -15.36 1.45
C VAL A 38 9.16 -15.84 2.83
N THR A 39 9.20 -14.93 3.80
CA THR A 39 9.37 -15.29 5.20
C THR A 39 8.02 -15.54 5.86
N THR A 40 7.96 -16.59 6.68
CA THR A 40 6.83 -16.86 7.60
C THR A 40 7.14 -16.40 9.02
N SER A 41 8.42 -16.25 9.38
CA SER A 41 8.86 -15.76 10.67
C SER A 41 8.34 -14.35 10.93
N ASP A 42 7.99 -14.07 12.18
CA ASP A 42 7.52 -12.75 12.58
C ASP A 42 8.67 -11.73 12.50
N MET A 43 8.54 -10.80 11.56
CA MET A 43 9.46 -9.68 11.35
C MET A 43 8.74 -8.33 11.46
N SER A 44 7.59 -8.30 12.15
CA SER A 44 6.77 -7.10 12.32
C SER A 44 7.54 -5.92 12.91
N ALA A 45 8.54 -6.18 13.76
CA ALA A 45 9.42 -5.18 14.35
C ALA A 45 10.40 -4.53 13.34
N ALA A 46 10.72 -5.22 12.24
CA ALA A 46 11.61 -4.69 11.21
C ALA A 46 10.86 -3.84 10.16
N VAL A 47 9.53 -3.92 10.13
CA VAL A 47 8.68 -3.17 9.19
C VAL A 47 8.58 -1.71 9.61
N VAL A 48 8.85 -0.81 8.67
CA VAL A 48 8.76 0.64 8.88
C VAL A 48 7.59 1.24 8.09
N GLY A 49 6.86 2.15 8.74
CA GLY A 49 5.75 2.87 8.16
C GLY A 49 4.48 2.04 7.92
N GLU A 50 3.53 2.69 7.25
CA GLU A 50 2.18 2.18 6.99
C GLU A 50 1.96 1.89 5.50
N THR A 51 3.00 1.60 4.72
CA THR A 51 2.86 1.24 3.30
C THR A 51 3.40 -0.17 3.02
N TYR A 52 2.72 -0.91 2.15
CA TYR A 52 3.16 -2.22 1.64
C TYR A 52 2.72 -2.35 0.18
N ARG A 53 3.30 -3.30 -0.54
CA ARG A 53 2.85 -3.69 -1.89
C ARG A 53 2.42 -5.15 -1.90
N GLU A 54 1.44 -5.50 -2.71
CA GLU A 54 1.07 -6.89 -2.92
C GLU A 54 1.64 -7.37 -4.26
N GLN A 55 2.21 -8.56 -4.25
CA GLN A 55 2.74 -9.22 -5.44
C GLN A 55 1.86 -10.43 -5.77
N ALA A 56 1.31 -10.44 -6.98
CA ALA A 56 0.64 -11.61 -7.53
C ALA A 56 1.66 -12.71 -7.88
N ALA A 57 1.26 -13.98 -7.76
CA ALA A 57 2.08 -15.09 -8.20
C ALA A 57 2.22 -15.08 -9.73
N ARG A 58 3.47 -15.13 -10.22
CA ARG A 58 3.81 -15.27 -11.63
C ARG A 58 5.21 -15.89 -11.72
N PRO A 59 5.37 -17.18 -12.08
CA PRO A 59 6.67 -17.84 -12.08
C PRO A 59 7.76 -17.02 -12.80
N PRO A 60 8.96 -16.85 -12.18
CA PRO A 60 9.43 -17.48 -10.94
C PRO A 60 8.95 -16.80 -9.64
N CYS A 61 8.18 -15.72 -9.73
CA CYS A 61 7.69 -14.95 -8.60
C CYS A 61 6.57 -15.67 -7.85
N VAL A 62 6.62 -15.64 -6.53
CA VAL A 62 5.58 -16.19 -5.63
C VAL A 62 4.61 -15.09 -5.18
N LYS A 63 3.46 -15.48 -4.62
CA LYS A 63 2.54 -14.53 -4.00
C LYS A 63 3.18 -13.97 -2.72
N ALA A 64 3.28 -12.65 -2.59
CA ALA A 64 3.98 -12.02 -1.47
C ALA A 64 3.34 -10.69 -1.05
N VAL A 65 3.53 -10.32 0.22
CA VAL A 65 3.33 -8.95 0.72
C VAL A 65 4.71 -8.34 0.94
N ILE A 66 5.00 -7.22 0.29
CA ILE A 66 6.30 -6.55 0.32
C ILE A 66 6.22 -5.37 1.28
N PHE A 67 6.91 -5.48 2.41
CA PHE A 67 7.03 -4.41 3.39
C PHE A 67 8.31 -3.60 3.19
N ASN A 68 8.25 -2.33 3.55
CA ASN A 68 9.45 -1.51 3.70
C ASN A 68 10.08 -1.83 5.06
N THR A 69 11.41 -1.90 5.08
CA THR A 69 12.22 -2.04 6.29
C THR A 69 13.23 -0.89 6.34
N GLY A 70 13.97 -0.78 7.45
CA GLY A 70 15.00 0.25 7.60
C GLY A 70 16.02 0.25 6.44
N HIS A 71 16.64 1.41 6.21
CA HIS A 71 17.65 1.60 5.16
C HIS A 71 17.18 1.32 3.73
N GLY A 72 15.88 1.49 3.45
CA GLY A 72 15.32 1.33 2.10
C GLY A 72 15.26 -0.13 1.63
N LYS A 73 15.44 -1.10 2.53
CA LYS A 73 15.35 -2.53 2.20
C LYS A 73 13.89 -2.98 2.14
N GLN A 74 13.61 -3.98 1.31
CA GLN A 74 12.29 -4.59 1.19
C GLN A 74 12.26 -6.00 1.77
N LEU A 75 11.17 -6.34 2.42
CA LEU A 75 10.92 -7.66 3.02
C LEU A 75 9.75 -8.34 2.31
N CYS A 76 10.01 -9.53 1.75
CA CYS A 76 8.99 -10.41 1.18
C CYS A 76 8.37 -11.29 2.28
N ALA A 77 7.10 -11.07 2.60
CA ALA A 77 6.39 -11.80 3.64
C ALA A 77 5.27 -12.68 3.06
N ASP A 78 5.02 -13.82 3.72
CA ASP A 78 3.94 -14.73 3.34
C ASP A 78 2.59 -14.08 3.65
N PRO A 79 1.70 -13.88 2.64
CA PRO A 79 0.38 -13.29 2.86
C PRO A 79 -0.49 -14.06 3.87
N ASN A 80 -0.18 -15.33 4.14
CA ASN A 80 -0.94 -16.19 5.05
C ASN A 80 -0.43 -16.15 6.49
N ALA A 81 0.79 -15.63 6.73
CA ALA A 81 1.35 -15.52 8.07
C ALA A 81 0.51 -14.58 8.95
N GLN A 82 0.31 -14.94 10.21
CA GLN A 82 -0.61 -14.21 11.10
C GLN A 82 -0.16 -12.76 11.31
N TRP A 83 1.12 -12.53 11.58
CA TRP A 83 1.68 -11.20 11.77
C TRP A 83 1.47 -10.27 10.55
N VAL A 84 1.45 -10.82 9.33
CA VAL A 84 1.17 -10.05 8.11
C VAL A 84 -0.27 -9.58 8.09
N LYS A 85 -1.22 -10.46 8.44
CA LYS A 85 -2.64 -10.11 8.56
C LYS A 85 -2.85 -9.05 9.64
N ASP A 86 -2.19 -9.22 10.78
CA ASP A 86 -2.28 -8.28 11.91
C ASP A 86 -1.73 -6.89 11.50
N ARG A 87 -0.63 -6.83 10.75
CA ARG A 87 -0.11 -5.55 10.21
C ARG A 87 -1.08 -4.90 9.21
N LYS A 88 -1.74 -5.67 8.35
CA LYS A 88 -2.76 -5.13 7.44
C LYS A 88 -3.96 -4.57 8.20
N LEU A 89 -4.40 -5.28 9.24
CA LEU A 89 -5.52 -4.87 10.08
C LEU A 89 -5.17 -3.62 10.91
N HIS A 90 -3.98 -3.58 11.50
CA HIS A 90 -3.50 -2.41 12.25
C HIS A 90 -3.58 -1.13 11.39
N ARG A 91 -3.12 -1.20 10.14
CA ARG A 91 -3.24 -0.08 9.19
C ARG A 91 -4.69 0.37 9.01
N TYR A 92 -5.62 -0.54 8.78
CA TYR A 92 -7.04 -0.21 8.61
C TYR A 92 -7.57 0.55 9.84
N THR A 93 -7.24 0.08 11.05
CA THR A 93 -7.64 0.77 12.29
C THR A 93 -6.96 2.13 12.45
N HIS A 94 -5.70 2.27 12.03
CA HIS A 94 -4.98 3.54 12.08
C HIS A 94 -5.61 4.56 11.13
N ILE A 95 -5.90 4.17 9.89
CA ILE A 95 -6.56 5.02 8.90
C ILE A 95 -7.94 5.48 9.40
N LEU A 96 -8.77 4.57 9.94
CA LEU A 96 -10.07 4.94 10.49
C LEU A 96 -9.96 5.90 11.68
N LYS A 97 -8.98 5.71 12.57
CA LYS A 97 -8.73 6.64 13.69
C LYS A 97 -8.34 8.03 13.19
N VAL A 98 -7.48 8.11 12.17
CA VAL A 98 -7.09 9.39 11.56
C VAL A 98 -8.32 10.11 10.98
N PHE A 99 -9.18 9.40 10.25
CA PHE A 99 -10.43 9.98 9.73
C PHE A 99 -11.39 10.45 10.83
N ALA A 100 -11.53 9.67 11.92
CA ALA A 100 -12.38 10.03 13.04
C ALA A 100 -11.89 11.28 13.80
N GLN A 101 -10.60 11.61 13.75
CA GLN A 101 -10.04 12.82 14.35
C GLN A 101 -10.17 14.07 13.46
N MET A 102 -10.48 13.89 12.18
CA MET A 102 -10.67 14.98 11.21
C MET A 102 -12.13 15.44 11.08
N ASN A 103 -13.06 14.81 11.81
CA ASN A 103 -14.50 15.10 11.83
C ASN A 103 -14.96 15.43 13.25
#